data_AF-A0A1F6HP24-F1
#
_entry.id   AF-A0A1F6HP24-F1
#
_cell.length_a   1.000
_cell.length_b   1.000
_cell.length_c   1.000
_cell.angle_alpha   90.00
_cell.angle_beta   90.00
_cell.angle_gamma   90.00
#
_symmetry.space_group_name_H-M   'P 1'
#
loop_
_entity.id
_entity.type
_entity.pdbx_description
1 polymer ?
#
loop_
_entity_poly.entity_id
_entity_poly.type
_entity_poly.pdbx_seq_one_letter_code
_entity_poly.pdbx_strand_id
1 'polypeptide(L)'
;MDNSAQDFQNTSSNSFRWGTAGILIGLFFLLIIFLAFNYFNILPLSSSNPKLFGWLPHKSVQPASSSLPDYLVLPVDPKSAFVQYAYLTYGFKGKLTKVNDLYGLPELITDISGKGVPRFMLTRRTRVVYFSKNKTAPATFTDLKPGQSLLIGAIYRAKLGVWDIDNVNILVEQLPTVSNPKK
;
A
#
# COMPACT_ATOMS: atom_id res chain seq x y z
N MET A 1 18.86 -80.89 -1.31
CA MET A 1 18.99 -79.43 -1.51
C MET A 1 17.68 -78.83 -1.07
N ASP A 2 17.79 -77.94 -0.09
CA ASP A 2 16.80 -77.71 0.95
C ASP A 2 15.64 -76.76 0.58
N ASN A 3 14.56 -76.97 1.33
CA ASN A 3 13.33 -76.20 1.40
C ASN A 3 13.54 -74.77 1.92
N SER A 4 12.47 -73.98 1.76
CA SER A 4 12.09 -72.77 2.52
C SER A 4 12.60 -71.42 2.00
N ALA A 5 11.86 -70.87 1.03
CA ALA A 5 11.86 -69.46 0.72
C ALA A 5 10.66 -68.77 1.39
N GLN A 6 11.02 -67.99 2.41
CA GLN A 6 10.48 -66.67 2.77
C GLN A 6 9.06 -66.57 3.31
N ASP A 7 9.05 -66.45 4.65
CA ASP A 7 7.99 -65.92 5.49
C ASP A 7 7.48 -64.55 5.02
N PHE A 8 6.15 -64.45 5.06
CA PHE A 8 5.35 -63.25 4.91
C PHE A 8 5.81 -62.15 5.88
N GLN A 9 6.22 -61.01 5.32
CA GLN A 9 6.42 -59.81 6.11
C GLN A 9 5.09 -59.30 6.67
N ASN A 10 5.01 -59.37 7.99
CA ASN A 10 3.95 -58.85 8.83
C ASN A 10 4.03 -57.31 8.86
N THR A 11 3.25 -56.63 8.02
CA THR A 11 3.05 -55.17 8.12
C THR A 11 2.11 -54.88 9.28
N SER A 12 2.67 -54.44 10.41
CA SER A 12 1.92 -53.93 11.55
C SER A 12 1.09 -52.71 11.14
N SER A 13 -0.22 -52.89 11.02
CA SER A 13 -1.18 -51.80 10.94
C SER A 13 -1.26 -51.13 12.31
N ASN A 14 -0.61 -49.97 12.47
CA ASN A 14 -0.80 -49.09 13.61
C ASN A 14 -2.21 -48.49 13.53
N SER A 15 -3.21 -49.25 13.97
CA SER A 15 -4.53 -48.72 14.27
C SER A 15 -4.40 -47.76 15.46
N PHE A 16 -4.46 -46.46 15.17
CA PHE A 16 -4.42 -45.41 16.19
C PHE A 16 -5.72 -45.50 16.99
N ARG A 17 -5.69 -46.28 18.08
CA ARG A 17 -6.79 -46.42 19.03
C ARG A 17 -6.81 -45.15 19.87
N TRP A 18 -7.67 -44.21 19.50
CA TRP A 18 -8.02 -43.09 20.37
C TRP A 18 -8.63 -43.68 21.64
N GLY A 19 -7.80 -43.85 22.68
CA GLY A 19 -8.28 -44.13 24.02
C GLY A 19 -9.22 -43.01 24.45
N THR A 20 -10.02 -43.25 25.49
CA THR A 20 -10.92 -42.23 26.08
C THR A 20 -10.22 -40.89 26.33
N ALA A 21 -8.92 -40.92 26.68
CA ALA A 21 -8.08 -39.73 26.79
C ALA A 21 -7.93 -38.91 25.50
N GLY A 22 -7.81 -39.57 24.33
CA GLY A 22 -7.71 -38.89 23.04
C GLY A 22 -9.02 -38.23 22.61
N ILE A 23 -10.16 -38.84 22.95
CA ILE A 23 -11.49 -38.25 22.73
C ILE A 23 -11.66 -37.00 23.61
N LEU A 24 -11.24 -37.07 24.89
CA LEU A 24 -11.30 -35.93 25.81
C LEU A 24 -10.43 -34.76 25.35
N ILE A 25 -9.23 -35.04 24.83
CA ILE A 25 -8.34 -34.00 24.25
C ILE A 25 -8.99 -33.38 23.01
N GLY A 26 -9.56 -34.19 22.11
CA GLY A 26 -10.25 -33.68 20.92
C GLY A 26 -11.43 -32.76 21.25
N LEU A 27 -12.24 -33.12 22.26
CA LEU A 27 -13.34 -32.31 22.74
C LEU A 27 -12.86 -30.99 23.39
N PHE A 28 -11.74 -31.01 24.10
CA PHE A 28 -11.15 -29.81 24.68
C PHE A 28 -10.71 -28.80 23.61
N PHE A 29 -10.07 -29.25 22.52
CA PHE A 29 -9.72 -28.36 21.41
C PHE A 29 -10.95 -27.81 20.68
N LEU A 30 -12.00 -28.63 20.50
CA LEU A 30 -13.28 -28.18 19.93
C LEU A 30 -13.94 -27.09 20.80
N LEU A 31 -13.90 -27.25 22.12
CA LEU A 31 -14.41 -26.25 23.05
C LEU A 31 -13.64 -24.93 22.96
N ILE A 32 -12.31 -24.97 22.86
CA ILE A 32 -11.48 -23.76 22.69
C ILE A 32 -11.82 -23.05 21.38
N ILE A 33 -11.98 -23.78 20.28
CA ILE A 33 -12.35 -23.21 18.97
C ILE A 33 -13.74 -22.57 19.06
N PHE A 34 -14.70 -23.24 19.70
CA PHE A 34 -16.05 -22.72 19.89
C PHE A 34 -16.08 -21.46 20.77
N LEU A 35 -15.27 -21.42 21.83
CA LEU A 35 -15.11 -20.24 22.69
C LEU A 35 -14.42 -19.09 21.95
N ALA A 36 -13.39 -19.36 21.16
CA ALA A 36 -12.72 -18.35 20.34
C ALA A 36 -13.67 -17.77 19.28
N PHE A 37 -14.46 -18.62 18.60
CA PHE A 37 -15.43 -18.16 17.61
C PHE A 37 -16.56 -17.34 18.24
N ASN A 38 -17.02 -17.71 19.45
CA ASN A 38 -17.95 -16.88 20.20
C ASN A 38 -17.30 -15.56 20.65
N TYR A 39 -16.06 -15.58 21.13
CA TYR A 39 -15.36 -14.36 21.55
C TYR A 39 -15.16 -13.38 20.37
N PHE A 40 -14.84 -13.87 19.18
CA PHE A 40 -14.76 -13.05 17.97
C PHE A 40 -16.13 -12.53 17.47
N ASN A 41 -17.24 -13.23 17.74
CA ASN A 41 -18.59 -12.77 17.39
C ASN A 41 -19.23 -11.86 18.45
N ILE A 42 -18.74 -11.90 19.70
CA ILE A 42 -19.25 -11.07 20.82
C ILE A 42 -18.37 -9.84 21.04
N LEU A 43 -17.29 -9.62 20.27
CA LEU A 43 -16.79 -8.27 20.10
C LEU A 43 -17.90 -7.47 19.40
N PRO A 44 -18.61 -6.55 20.08
CA PRO A 44 -19.31 -5.55 19.32
C PRO A 44 -18.23 -4.92 18.43
N LEU A 45 -18.40 -5.00 17.12
CA LEU A 45 -17.96 -3.90 16.27
C LEU A 45 -18.70 -2.69 16.82
N SER A 46 -18.11 -2.08 17.84
CA SER A 46 -18.43 -0.75 18.28
C SER A 46 -18.15 0.09 17.05
N SER A 47 -19.20 0.28 16.26
CA SER A 47 -19.41 1.43 15.41
C SER A 47 -19.48 2.66 16.32
N SER A 48 -18.38 2.88 17.04
CA SER A 48 -17.96 4.22 17.38
C SER A 48 -17.76 4.88 16.03
N ASN A 49 -18.83 5.49 15.51
CA ASN A 49 -18.75 6.58 14.57
C ASN A 49 -17.61 7.44 15.09
N PRO A 50 -16.44 7.49 14.43
CA PRO A 50 -15.50 8.53 14.77
C PRO A 50 -16.30 9.80 14.55
N LYS A 51 -16.52 10.58 15.61
CA LYS A 51 -16.90 11.98 15.49
C LYS A 51 -15.71 12.65 14.78
N LEU A 52 -15.68 12.47 13.46
CA LEU A 52 -14.98 13.32 12.54
C LEU A 52 -15.54 14.72 12.74
N PHE A 53 -14.69 15.72 12.52
CA PHE A 53 -15.00 17.14 12.44
C PHE A 53 -14.96 17.93 13.75
N GLY A 54 -13.76 17.98 14.34
CA GLY A 54 -13.16 19.28 14.63
C GLY A 54 -12.22 19.67 13.49
N TRP A 55 -12.76 19.94 12.29
CA TRP A 55 -11.95 20.59 11.25
C TRP A 55 -11.68 22.02 11.74
N LEU A 56 -10.46 22.23 12.25
CA LEU A 56 -9.88 23.57 12.34
C LEU A 56 -10.20 24.31 11.03
N PRO A 57 -10.69 25.55 11.06
CA PRO A 57 -11.01 26.28 9.84
C PRO A 57 -9.77 26.29 8.95
N HIS A 58 -9.85 25.58 7.83
CA HIS A 58 -8.79 25.54 6.84
C HIS A 58 -8.78 26.93 6.21
N LYS A 59 -8.00 27.84 6.80
CA LYS A 59 -7.79 29.18 6.23
C LYS A 59 -6.95 28.98 4.98
N SER A 60 -7.61 28.73 3.85
CA SER A 60 -6.98 28.77 2.54
C SER A 60 -6.67 30.23 2.25
N VAL A 61 -5.48 30.69 2.66
CA VAL A 61 -4.96 31.96 2.18
C VAL A 61 -4.55 31.72 0.74
N GLN A 62 -5.40 32.13 -0.20
CA GLN A 62 -5.03 32.19 -1.61
C GLN A 62 -4.25 33.50 -1.78
N PRO A 63 -2.91 33.47 -1.96
CA PRO A 63 -2.16 34.69 -2.14
C PRO A 63 -2.67 35.38 -3.42
N ALA A 64 -3.03 36.66 -3.29
CA ALA A 64 -3.28 37.51 -4.44
C ALA A 64 -2.03 37.50 -5.32
N SER A 65 -2.25 37.27 -6.62
CA SER A 65 -1.25 37.24 -7.69
C SER A 65 -0.22 38.37 -7.56
N SER A 66 0.84 38.09 -6.82
CA SER A 66 2.08 38.83 -6.71
C SER A 66 3.15 37.75 -6.74
N SER A 67 4.19 37.98 -7.55
CA SER A 67 5.34 37.10 -7.75
C SER A 67 5.53 36.13 -6.58
N LEU A 68 5.26 34.83 -6.80
CA LEU A 68 5.45 33.81 -5.78
C LEU A 68 6.88 33.96 -5.26
N PRO A 69 7.08 34.22 -3.96
CA PRO A 69 8.42 34.36 -3.42
C PRO A 69 9.21 33.06 -3.68
N ASP A 70 10.50 33.18 -3.97
CA ASP A 70 11.41 32.05 -4.22
C ASP A 70 11.50 31.07 -3.03
N TYR A 71 10.92 31.42 -1.89
CA TYR A 71 10.83 30.62 -0.70
C TYR A 71 9.45 30.72 -0.05
N LEU A 72 8.94 29.58 0.40
CA LEU A 72 7.74 29.50 1.23
C LEU A 72 8.14 29.57 2.70
N VAL A 73 7.67 30.58 3.41
CA VAL A 73 7.78 30.63 4.88
C VAL A 73 6.57 29.92 5.47
N LEU A 74 6.80 28.85 6.23
CA LEU A 74 5.74 28.18 6.97
C LEU A 74 5.31 29.06 8.16
N PRO A 75 4.00 29.10 8.48
CA PRO A 75 3.48 29.94 9.57
C PRO A 75 3.95 29.48 10.95
N VAL A 76 4.42 28.24 11.08
CA VAL A 76 4.99 27.67 12.29
C VAL A 76 6.24 26.87 11.91
N ASP A 77 7.28 26.93 12.74
CA ASP A 77 8.48 26.11 12.54
C ASP A 77 8.11 24.61 12.60
N PRO A 78 8.31 23.84 11.52
CA PRO A 78 7.99 22.41 11.49
C PRO A 78 8.82 21.58 12.50
N LYS A 79 9.94 22.14 13.01
CA LYS A 79 10.77 21.50 14.04
C LYS A 79 10.30 21.75 15.47
N SER A 80 9.34 22.65 15.68
CA SER A 80 8.78 22.92 17.00
C SER A 80 8.21 21.64 17.64
N ALA A 81 8.42 21.47 18.95
CA ALA A 81 7.91 20.33 19.71
C ALA A 81 6.37 20.25 19.70
N PHE A 82 5.70 21.39 19.55
CA PHE A 82 4.24 21.50 19.49
C PHE A 82 3.65 21.14 18.13
N VAL A 83 4.49 21.02 17.08
CA VAL A 83 4.04 20.61 15.75
C VAL A 83 4.16 19.11 15.63
N GLN A 84 3.03 18.40 15.63
CA GLN A 84 3.03 16.95 15.48
C GLN A 84 3.42 16.54 14.06
N TYR A 85 2.84 17.21 13.05
CA TYR A 85 3.08 16.93 11.64
C TYR A 85 3.10 18.22 10.81
N ALA A 86 3.92 18.25 9.76
CA ALA A 86 3.95 19.30 8.77
C ALA A 86 4.23 18.68 7.40
N TYR A 87 3.26 18.79 6.49
CA TYR A 87 3.31 18.20 5.16
C TYR A 87 3.14 19.30 4.11
N LEU A 88 3.93 19.22 3.05
CA LEU A 88 3.73 20.02 1.84
C LEU A 88 3.41 19.06 0.69
N THR A 89 2.27 19.26 0.04
CA THR A 89 1.84 18.41 -1.07
C THR A 89 2.09 19.13 -2.39
N TYR A 90 2.71 18.43 -3.33
CA TYR A 90 3.07 18.94 -4.64
C TYR A 90 2.52 18.02 -5.73
N GLY A 91 2.10 18.62 -6.84
CA GLY A 91 1.76 17.91 -8.07
C GLY A 91 2.74 18.27 -9.17
N PHE A 92 3.49 17.29 -9.66
CA PHE A 92 4.41 17.46 -10.78
C PHE A 92 3.80 16.86 -12.05
N LYS A 93 3.80 17.62 -13.14
CA LYS A 93 3.33 17.15 -14.44
C LYS A 93 4.50 17.13 -15.42
N GLY A 94 4.67 16.02 -16.11
CA GLY A 94 5.76 15.85 -17.09
C GLY A 94 5.62 14.57 -17.89
N LYS A 95 6.69 14.19 -18.60
CA LYS A 95 6.79 12.95 -19.37
C LYS A 95 7.80 12.00 -18.73
N LEU A 96 7.44 10.72 -18.70
CA LEU A 96 8.34 9.64 -18.32
C LEU A 96 9.37 9.43 -19.42
N THR A 97 10.64 9.58 -19.09
CA THR A 97 11.76 9.31 -20.02
C THR A 97 12.24 7.87 -19.86
N LYS A 98 12.40 7.41 -18.61
CA LYS A 98 12.89 6.07 -18.30
C LYS A 98 12.43 5.64 -16.91
N VAL A 99 12.30 4.33 -16.70
CA VAL A 99 12.23 3.73 -15.36
C VAL A 99 13.56 3.06 -15.10
N ASN A 100 14.25 3.46 -14.04
CA ASN A 100 15.47 2.80 -13.56
C ASN A 100 15.14 1.97 -12.33
N ASP A 101 15.94 0.93 -12.08
CA ASP A 101 15.98 0.29 -10.77
C ASP A 101 17.14 0.89 -9.97
N LEU A 102 16.83 1.43 -8.79
CA LEU A 102 17.80 1.96 -7.86
C LEU A 102 17.58 1.33 -6.48
N TYR A 103 18.52 0.51 -6.04
CA TYR A 103 18.44 -0.22 -4.76
C TYR A 103 17.19 -1.12 -4.64
N GLY A 104 16.71 -1.68 -5.74
CA GLY A 104 15.52 -2.54 -5.77
C GLY A 104 14.20 -1.75 -5.75
N LEU A 105 14.24 -0.43 -5.94
CA LEU A 105 13.08 0.45 -6.02
C LEU A 105 13.01 1.12 -7.40
N PRO A 106 11.84 1.14 -8.06
CA PRO A 106 11.68 1.85 -9.32
C PRO A 106 11.86 3.36 -9.13
N GLU A 107 12.76 3.96 -9.90
CA GLU A 107 12.94 5.40 -10.00
C GLU A 107 12.39 5.91 -11.34
N LEU A 108 11.52 6.92 -11.29
CA LEU A 108 11.01 7.58 -12.49
C LEU A 108 11.96 8.70 -12.92
N ILE A 109 12.60 8.52 -14.08
CA ILE A 109 13.35 9.56 -14.75
C ILE A 109 12.39 10.31 -15.67
N THR A 110 12.20 11.59 -15.42
CA THR A 110 11.23 12.44 -16.14
C THR A 110 11.91 13.66 -16.76
N ASP A 111 11.17 14.39 -17.59
CA ASP A 111 11.60 15.70 -18.11
C ASP A 111 11.40 16.86 -17.12
N ILE A 112 10.86 16.58 -15.93
CA ILE A 112 10.65 17.58 -14.88
C ILE A 112 12.01 17.98 -14.32
N SER A 113 12.32 19.28 -14.41
CA SER A 113 13.57 19.85 -13.92
C SER A 113 13.31 21.10 -13.08
N GLY A 114 14.25 21.42 -12.21
CA GLY A 114 14.17 22.58 -11.33
C GLY A 114 14.88 22.36 -10.00
N LYS A 115 15.22 23.46 -9.33
CA LYS A 115 15.79 23.41 -7.99
C LYS A 115 14.73 22.87 -7.01
N GLY A 116 15.08 21.83 -6.26
CA GLY A 116 14.18 21.24 -5.25
C GLY A 116 13.21 20.18 -5.78
N VAL A 117 13.26 19.82 -7.06
CA VAL A 117 12.54 18.63 -7.57
C VAL A 117 13.17 17.37 -6.93
N PRO A 118 12.39 16.52 -6.24
CA PRO A 118 12.93 15.33 -5.62
C PRO A 118 13.23 14.24 -6.67
N ARG A 119 13.96 13.22 -6.25
CA ARG A 119 14.01 11.97 -7.00
C ARG A 119 12.68 11.25 -6.85
N PHE A 120 12.06 10.86 -7.96
CA PHE A 120 10.76 10.19 -7.96
C PHE A 120 10.93 8.67 -7.75
N MET A 121 11.34 8.29 -6.54
CA MET A 121 11.45 6.88 -6.15
C MET A 121 10.09 6.33 -5.70
N LEU A 122 9.66 5.24 -6.33
CA LEU A 122 8.41 4.57 -6.01
C LEU A 122 8.63 3.55 -4.90
N THR A 123 7.72 3.56 -3.93
CA THR A 123 7.71 2.59 -2.84
C THR A 123 6.48 1.70 -2.97
N ARG A 124 6.40 0.62 -2.17
CA ARG A 124 5.19 -0.22 -2.10
C ARG A 124 3.91 0.54 -1.71
N ARG A 125 4.04 1.75 -1.14
CA ARG A 125 2.90 2.60 -0.77
C ARG A 125 2.46 3.50 -1.93
N THR A 126 3.30 3.70 -2.93
CA THR A 126 3.00 4.56 -4.06
C THR A 126 1.95 3.91 -4.95
N ARG A 127 0.84 4.60 -5.17
CA ARG A 127 -0.24 4.12 -6.04
C ARG A 127 0.00 4.54 -7.48
N VAL A 128 -0.16 3.62 -8.43
CA VAL A 128 -0.16 3.94 -9.87
C VAL A 128 -1.55 3.72 -10.43
N VAL A 129 -2.04 4.69 -11.20
CA VAL A 129 -3.36 4.61 -11.81
C VAL A 129 -3.32 5.18 -13.23
N TYR A 130 -4.14 4.64 -14.12
CA TYR A 130 -4.51 5.32 -15.35
C TYR A 130 -5.53 6.42 -15.02
N PHE A 131 -5.37 7.61 -15.62
CA PHE A 131 -6.28 8.74 -15.45
C PHE A 131 -6.71 9.29 -16.81
N SER A 132 -8.03 9.33 -17.03
CA SER A 132 -8.66 9.93 -18.22
C SER A 132 -9.96 10.61 -17.85
N LYS A 133 -10.11 11.90 -18.18
CA LYS A 133 -11.38 12.67 -18.04
C LYS A 133 -12.12 12.39 -16.71
N ASN A 134 -11.41 12.53 -15.59
CA ASN A 134 -11.90 12.31 -14.21
C ASN A 134 -12.22 10.85 -13.83
N LYS A 135 -11.89 9.89 -14.68
CA LYS A 135 -11.97 8.46 -14.35
C LYS A 135 -10.59 7.92 -14.04
N THR A 136 -10.53 6.99 -13.09
CA THR A 136 -9.31 6.28 -12.70
C THR A 136 -9.48 4.78 -12.93
N ALA A 137 -8.43 4.13 -13.41
CA ALA A 137 -8.32 2.68 -13.39
C ALA A 137 -7.03 2.26 -12.68
N PRO A 138 -7.00 1.11 -11.97
CA PRO A 138 -5.77 0.59 -11.38
C PRO A 138 -4.68 0.40 -12.44
N ALA A 139 -3.44 0.72 -12.08
CA ALA A 139 -2.25 0.41 -12.84
C ALA A 139 -1.16 -0.11 -11.90
N THR A 140 -0.11 -0.65 -12.48
CA THR A 140 1.02 -1.25 -11.78
C THR A 140 2.33 -0.58 -12.21
N PHE A 141 3.43 -0.87 -11.53
CA PHE A 141 4.73 -0.33 -11.92
C PHE A 141 5.19 -0.79 -13.32
N THR A 142 4.72 -1.95 -13.79
CA THR A 142 5.02 -2.47 -15.13
C THR A 142 4.26 -1.75 -16.25
N ASP A 143 3.21 -1.00 -15.92
CA ASP A 143 2.45 -0.20 -16.87
C ASP A 143 3.14 1.12 -17.25
N LEU A 144 4.17 1.51 -16.48
CA LEU A 144 4.94 2.73 -16.68
C LEU A 144 5.92 2.54 -17.85
N LYS A 145 5.70 3.28 -18.94
CA LYS A 145 6.48 3.19 -20.17
C LYS A 145 7.05 4.54 -20.58
N PRO A 146 8.28 4.59 -21.10
CA PRO A 146 8.84 5.79 -21.70
C PRO A 146 7.88 6.47 -22.69
N GLY A 147 7.83 7.80 -22.67
CA GLY A 147 6.97 8.64 -23.50
C GLY A 147 5.61 9.00 -22.90
N GLN A 148 5.16 8.29 -21.85
CA GLN A 148 3.88 8.58 -21.20
C GLN A 148 3.89 9.91 -20.46
N SER A 149 2.77 10.64 -20.53
CA SER A 149 2.55 11.82 -19.70
C SER A 149 2.10 11.38 -18.30
N LEU A 150 2.74 11.91 -17.27
CA LEU A 150 2.48 11.59 -15.87
C LEU A 150 2.03 12.83 -15.10
N LEU A 151 1.19 12.61 -14.10
CA LEU A 151 0.97 13.52 -12.98
C LEU A 151 1.39 12.81 -11.70
N ILE A 152 2.45 13.29 -11.07
CA ILE A 152 3.09 12.70 -9.88
C ILE A 152 2.72 13.54 -8.67
N GLY A 153 2.02 12.94 -7.71
CA GLY A 153 1.77 13.55 -6.40
C GLY A 153 2.88 13.18 -5.43
N ALA A 154 3.51 14.20 -4.85
CA ALA A 154 4.57 14.05 -3.87
C ALA A 154 4.23 14.79 -2.58
N ILE A 155 4.67 14.24 -1.45
CA ILE A 155 4.51 14.81 -0.13
C ILE A 155 5.89 15.03 0.47
N TYR A 156 6.21 16.26 0.83
CA TYR A 156 7.39 16.57 1.62
C TYR A 156 7.01 16.65 3.10
N ARG A 157 7.61 15.77 3.91
CA ARG A 157 7.46 15.76 5.36
C ARG A 157 8.46 16.74 5.96
N ALA A 158 8.04 18.00 6.11
CA ALA A 158 8.93 19.11 6.49
C ALA A 158 9.70 18.86 7.80
N LYS A 159 9.10 18.16 8.77
CA LYS A 159 9.75 17.81 10.04
C LYS A 159 10.90 16.80 9.89
N LEU A 160 10.79 15.89 8.91
CA LEU A 160 11.79 14.85 8.65
C LEU A 160 12.76 15.20 7.51
N GLY A 161 12.42 16.18 6.67
CA GLY A 161 13.19 16.51 5.49
C GLY A 161 13.12 15.44 4.39
N VAL A 162 12.05 14.63 4.38
CA VAL A 162 11.91 13.47 3.48
C VAL A 162 10.79 13.70 2.47
N TRP A 163 11.04 13.24 1.25
CA TRP A 163 10.05 13.19 0.18
C TRP A 163 9.46 11.79 0.06
N ASP A 164 8.14 11.74 -0.07
CA ASP A 164 7.40 10.53 -0.42
C ASP A 164 6.61 10.77 -1.71
N ILE A 165 6.58 9.77 -2.59
CA ILE A 165 5.71 9.78 -3.76
C ILE A 165 4.42 9.02 -3.41
N ASP A 166 3.31 9.73 -3.28
CA ASP A 166 2.01 9.13 -2.90
C ASP A 166 1.34 8.45 -4.09
N ASN A 167 1.30 9.14 -5.23
CA ASN A 167 0.59 8.66 -6.41
C ASN A 167 1.28 9.05 -7.72
N VAL A 168 1.15 8.19 -8.71
CA VAL A 168 1.57 8.42 -10.10
C VAL A 168 0.37 8.14 -11.00
N ASN A 169 -0.12 9.19 -11.66
CA ASN A 169 -1.24 9.08 -12.58
C ASN A 169 -0.72 9.07 -14.01
N ILE A 170 -0.87 7.95 -14.71
CA ILE A 170 -0.58 7.82 -16.15
C ILE A 170 -1.73 8.48 -16.90
N LEU A 171 -1.45 9.62 -17.54
CA LEU A 171 -2.44 10.40 -18.26
C LEU A 171 -2.70 9.76 -19.63
N VAL A 172 -3.93 9.33 -19.87
CA VAL A 172 -4.37 8.68 -21.11
C VAL A 172 -5.64 9.32 -21.64
N GLU A 173 -5.84 9.26 -22.96
CA GLU A 173 -7.07 9.78 -23.58
C GLU A 173 -8.28 8.90 -23.27
N GLN A 174 -8.08 7.59 -23.23
CA GLN A 174 -9.11 6.59 -22.91
C GLN A 174 -8.51 5.55 -21.97
N LEU A 175 -9.32 5.08 -21.01
CA LEU A 175 -8.89 4.03 -20.09
C LEU A 175 -8.75 2.69 -20.84
N PRO A 176 -7.78 1.85 -20.46
CA PRO A 176 -7.65 0.52 -21.04
C PRO A 176 -8.89 -0.32 -20.72
N THR A 177 -9.41 -1.00 -21.73
CA THR A 177 -10.50 -1.98 -21.54
C THR A 177 -9.93 -3.19 -20.82
N VAL A 178 -10.38 -3.46 -19.60
CA VAL A 178 -10.04 -4.70 -18.90
C VAL A 178 -10.73 -5.84 -19.65
N SER A 179 -10.00 -6.55 -20.52
CA SER A 179 -10.49 -7.77 -21.13
C SER A 179 -10.63 -8.81 -20.02
N ASN A 180 -11.86 -9.11 -19.63
CA ASN A 180 -12.14 -10.20 -18.70
C ASN A 180 -11.48 -11.48 -19.26
N PRO A 181 -10.62 -12.18 -18.50
CA PRO A 181 -10.15 -13.47 -18.95
C PRO A 181 -11.37 -14.38 -19.09
N LYS A 182 -11.64 -14.83 -20.33
CA LYS A 182 -12.56 -15.94 -20.54
C LYS A 182 -12.06 -17.11 -19.69
N LYS A 183 -12.89 -17.52 -18.74
CA LYS A 183 -12.72 -18.77 -18.00
C LYS A 183 -12.78 -19.95 -18.95
#